data_AF-A0A6L6VNW8-F1
#
_entry.id   AF-A0A6L6VNW8-F1
#
_cell.length_a   1.000
_cell.length_b   1.000
_cell.length_c   1.000
_cell.angle_alpha   90.00
_cell.angle_beta   90.00
_cell.angle_gamma   90.00
#
_symmetry.space_group_name_H-M   'P 1'
#
loop_
_entity.id
_entity.type
_entity.pdbx_description
1 polymer ?
#
loop_
_entity_poly.entity_id
_entity_poly.type
_entity_poly.pdbx_seq_one_letter_code
_entity_poly.pdbx_strand_id
1 'polypeptide(L)' 'MRWSFAVETEYSFKIHHFIGPKAPAQTKMMEPWAKRIEEDTKGRVKFEIYPSMSLGGSPAQLFRQVAQGVVDIV' A
#
# COMPACT_ATOMS: atom_id res chain seq x y z
N MET A 1 -28.41 -1.07 21.86
CA MET A 1 -27.86 -0.07 20.92
C MET A 1 -26.37 -0.34 20.77
N ARG A 2 -25.90 -0.97 19.68
CA ARG A 2 -24.46 -1.09 19.39
C ARG A 2 -24.06 0.16 18.62
N TRP A 3 -23.44 1.10 19.30
CA TRP A 3 -22.78 2.22 18.64
C TRP A 3 -21.49 1.67 18.03
N SER A 4 -21.50 1.45 16.71
CA SER A 4 -20.28 1.11 15.99
C SER A 4 -19.60 2.42 15.61
N PHE A 5 -18.64 2.85 16.41
CA PHE A 5 -17.72 3.91 15.99
C PHE A 5 -16.71 3.28 15.02
N ALA A 6 -16.96 3.40 13.71
CA ALA A 6 -15.91 3.15 12.73
C ALA A 6 -14.89 4.30 12.86
N VAL A 7 -13.61 3.96 13.00
CA VAL A 7 -12.53 4.95 12.84
C VAL A 7 -12.46 5.29 11.36
N GLU A 8 -12.61 6.57 11.02
CA GLU A 8 -12.48 7.04 9.64
C GLU A 8 -11.01 7.00 9.22
N THR A 9 -10.74 6.49 8.01
CA THR A 9 -9.41 6.51 7.42
C THR A 9 -9.04 7.96 7.11
N GLU A 10 -7.94 8.44 7.70
CA GLU A 10 -7.43 9.80 7.46
C GLU A 10 -6.44 9.84 6.30
N TYR A 11 -5.68 8.76 6.10
CA TYR A 11 -4.67 8.65 5.04
C TYR A 11 -4.76 7.30 4.34
N SER A 12 -4.76 7.32 3.01
CA SER A 12 -4.65 6.12 2.18
C SER A 12 -3.45 6.28 1.25
N PHE A 13 -2.57 5.28 1.25
CA PHE A 13 -1.36 5.26 0.43
C PHE A 13 -1.37 4.09 -0.55
N LYS A 14 -0.90 4.33 -1.78
CA LYS A 14 -0.70 3.31 -2.81
C LYS A 14 0.77 2.91 -2.88
N ILE A 15 1.03 1.63 -2.74
CA ILE A 15 2.35 1.01 -2.93
C ILE A 15 2.35 0.30 -4.27
N HIS A 16 3.27 0.63 -5.18
CA HIS A 16 3.36 -0.03 -6.48
C HIS A 16 4.77 -0.57 -6.72
N HIS A 17 4.88 -1.85 -7.05
CA HIS A 17 6.18 -2.48 -7.30
C HIS A 17 6.10 -3.58 -8.36
N PHE A 18 7.27 -3.98 -8.86
CA PHE A 18 7.39 -4.94 -9.96
C PHE A 18 7.43 -6.41 -9.52
N ILE A 19 7.61 -6.66 -8.22
CA ILE A 19 7.70 -8.01 -7.66
C ILE A 19 6.34 -8.74 -7.70
N GLY A 20 6.34 -10.04 -7.96
CA GLY A 20 5.14 -10.86 -8.04
C GLY A 20 4.38 -11.03 -6.70
N PRO A 21 3.05 -11.28 -6.73
CA PRO A 21 2.19 -11.30 -5.54
C PRO A 21 2.47 -12.45 -4.56
N LYS A 22 3.24 -13.46 -4.97
CA LYS A 22 3.63 -14.59 -4.11
C LYS A 22 5.07 -14.51 -3.61
N ALA A 23 5.81 -13.47 -3.99
CA ALA A 23 7.21 -13.34 -3.60
C ALA A 23 7.35 -13.05 -2.10
N PRO A 24 8.50 -13.40 -1.48
CA PRO A 24 8.76 -13.07 -0.08
C PRO A 24 8.71 -11.57 0.22
N ALA A 25 9.18 -10.71 -0.69
CA ALA A 25 9.12 -9.26 -0.48
C ALA A 25 7.67 -8.75 -0.37
N GLN A 26 6.74 -9.30 -1.16
CA GLN A 26 5.31 -9.02 -1.03
C GLN A 26 4.77 -9.54 0.30
N THR A 27 4.81 -10.87 0.47
CA THR A 27 4.03 -11.59 1.47
C THR A 27 4.63 -11.58 2.88
N LYS A 28 5.95 -11.37 2.98
CA LYS A 28 6.70 -11.44 4.25
C LYS A 28 7.35 -10.13 4.66
N MET A 29 7.33 -9.10 3.81
CA MET A 29 7.89 -7.79 4.12
C MET A 29 6.84 -6.68 3.99
N MET A 30 6.33 -6.42 2.77
CA MET A 30 5.44 -5.28 2.51
C MET A 30 4.06 -5.44 3.16
N GLU A 31 3.40 -6.58 2.96
CA GLU A 31 2.07 -6.83 3.55
C GLU A 31 2.09 -6.80 5.10
N PRO A 32 3.02 -7.48 5.80
CA PRO A 32 3.10 -7.38 7.25
C PRO A 32 3.46 -5.98 7.76
N TRP A 33 4.34 -5.26 7.06
CA TRP A 33 4.71 -3.88 7.42
C TRP A 33 3.51 -2.94 7.30
N ALA A 34 2.78 -2.99 6.18
CA ALA A 34 1.58 -2.20 5.96
C ALA A 34 0.53 -2.51 7.04
N LYS A 35 0.21 -3.80 7.24
CA LYS A 35 -0.75 -4.24 8.26
C LYS A 35 -0.40 -3.74 9.66
N ARG A 36 0.89 -3.81 10.04
CA ARG A 36 1.33 -3.31 11.35
C ARG A 36 1.07 -1.81 11.52
N ILE A 37 1.33 -1.01 10.49
CA ILE A 37 1.04 0.43 10.54
C ILE A 37 -0.47 0.67 10.63
N GLU A 38 -1.30 -0.06 9.87
CA GLU A 38 -2.75 0.08 9.97
C GLU A 38 -3.26 -0.25 11.39
N GLU A 39 -2.70 -1.29 12.03
CA GLU A 39 -3.02 -1.67 13.41
C GLU A 39 -2.54 -0.62 14.42
N ASP A 40 -1.28 -0.20 14.34
CA ASP A 40 -0.67 0.78 15.25
C ASP A 40 -1.36 2.16 15.16
N THR A 41 -1.90 2.50 13.99
CA THR A 41 -2.65 3.74 13.75
C THR A 41 -4.14 3.60 13.98
N LYS A 42 -4.62 2.44 14.46
CA LYS A 42 -6.04 2.13 14.70
C LYS A 42 -6.92 2.37 13.46
N GLY A 43 -6.38 2.11 12.28
CA GLY A 43 -7.06 2.24 11.00
C GLY A 43 -7.04 3.65 10.39
N ARG A 44 -6.43 4.65 11.05
CA ARG A 44 -6.30 6.01 10.48
C ARG A 44 -5.42 6.04 9.23
N VAL A 45 -4.46 5.12 9.11
CA VAL A 45 -3.65 4.92 7.91
C VAL A 45 -4.03 3.60 7.25
N LYS A 46 -4.16 3.61 5.92
CA LYS A 46 -4.44 2.45 5.08
C LYS A 46 -3.49 2.35 3.90
N PHE A 47 -3.24 1.13 3.44
CA PHE A 47 -2.41 0.86 2.28
C PHE A 47 -3.12 -0.01 1.24
N GLU A 48 -2.93 0.34 -0.03
CA GLU A 48 -3.27 -0.49 -1.17
C GLU A 48 -1.98 -0.94 -1.86
N ILE A 49 -1.74 -2.24 -1.95
CA ILE A 49 -0.51 -2.80 -2.52
C ILE A 49 -0.80 -3.34 -3.92
N TYR A 50 -0.06 -2.84 -4.90
CA TYR A 50 -0.16 -3.15 -6.31
C TYR A 50 1.11 -3.90 -6.77
N PRO A 51 1.12 -5.24 -6.69
CA PRO A 51 2.25 -6.05 -7.15
C PRO A 51 2.28 -6.18 -8.68
N SER A 52 3.34 -6.79 -9.22
CA SER A 52 3.48 -7.17 -10.63
C SER A 52 3.23 -6.05 -11.64
N MET A 53 3.61 -4.82 -11.33
CA MET A 53 3.31 -3.67 -12.21
C MET A 53 1.81 -3.54 -12.57
N SER A 54 0.90 -3.91 -11.66
CA SER A 54 -0.54 -4.01 -11.94
C SER A 54 -1.24 -2.68 -12.25
N LEU A 55 -0.63 -1.53 -11.91
CA LEU A 55 -1.10 -0.21 -12.34
C LEU A 55 -0.52 0.22 -13.71
N GLY A 56 0.27 -0.64 -14.35
CA GLY A 56 0.85 -0.40 -15.67
C GLY A 56 2.20 0.32 -15.66
N GLY A 57 2.83 0.35 -16.84
CA GLY A 57 4.19 0.87 -17.04
C GLY A 57 5.28 -0.18 -16.86
N SER A 58 6.54 0.24 -17.02
CA SER A 58 7.74 -0.57 -16.80
C SER A 58 8.35 -0.28 -15.42
N PRO A 59 9.15 -1.21 -14.84
CA PRO A 59 9.79 -0.98 -13.55
C PRO A 59 10.63 0.31 -13.48
N ALA A 60 11.27 0.71 -14.59
CA ALA A 60 12.05 1.95 -14.65
C ALA A 60 11.20 3.23 -14.49
N GLN A 61 9.88 3.14 -14.71
CA GLN A 61 8.95 4.26 -14.58
C GLN A 61 8.45 4.46 -13.14
N LEU A 62 8.68 3.52 -12.21
CA LEU A 62 8.19 3.60 -10.83
C LEU A 62 8.61 4.89 -10.13
N PHE A 63 9.88 5.32 -10.28
CA PHE A 63 10.35 6.59 -9.74
C PHE A 63 9.53 7.79 -10.26
N ARG A 64 9.19 7.80 -11.55
CA ARG A 64 8.36 8.87 -12.13
C ARG A 64 6.93 8.82 -11.58
N GLN A 65 6.37 7.62 -11.41
CA GLN A 65 5.02 7.44 -10.88
C GLN A 65 4.88 8.02 -9.46
N VAL A 66 5.87 7.78 -8.59
CA VAL A 66 5.88 8.41 -7.26
C VAL A 66 6.12 9.92 -7.34
N ALA A 67 7.08 10.37 -8.16
CA ALA A 67 7.38 11.80 -8.32
C ALA A 67 6.21 12.62 -8.87
N GLN A 68 5.32 11.99 -9.64
CA GLN A 68 4.12 12.60 -10.22
C GLN A 68 2.85 12.37 -9.38
N GLY A 69 2.95 11.71 -8.24
CA GLY A 69 1.80 11.46 -7.36
C GLY A 69 0.78 10.45 -7.92
N VAL A 70 1.17 9.59 -8.86
CA VAL A 70 0.32 8.48 -9.34
C VAL A 70 0.17 7.42 -8.25
N VAL A 71 1.26 7.21 -7.49
CA VAL A 71 1.37 6.33 -6.34
C VAL A 71 2.19 7.04 -5.26
N ASP A 72 2.16 6.53 -4.03
CA ASP A 72 2.80 7.18 -2.89
C ASP A 72 4.14 6.53 -2.53
N ILE A 73 4.31 5.23 -2.84
CA ILE A 73 5.48 4.42 -2.46
C ILE A 73 5.83 3.43 -3.60
N VAL A 74 7.13 3.23 -3.88
CA VAL A 74 7.65 2.26 -4.86
C VAL A 74 8.87 1.47 -4.36
#